data_AF-A0A530AHJ1-F1
#
_entry.id   AF-A0A530AHJ1-F1
#
_cell.length_a   1.000
_cell.length_b   1.000
_cell.length_c   1.000
_cell.angle_alpha   90.00
_cell.angle_beta   90.00
_cell.angle_gamma   90.00
#
_symmetry.space_group_name_H-M   'P 1'
#
loop_
_entity.id
_entity.type
_entity.pdbx_description
1 polymer ?
#
loop_
_entity_poly.entity_id
_entity_poly.type
_entity_poly.pdbx_seq_one_letter_code
_entity_poly.pdbx_strand_id
1 'polypeptide(L)'
;MPQATANKETTNKLGTFLRDRRMRLDPAAFGFATGRRRTQGLRREEVAQRANISPTWYTWLEQGRGGAPSADVLNRIATGLMLTEPEREHLFMLGLGRPPEVRYRNVDSVTPRLQRVLDALDPSPAIIKTATWDVVAWNRAAAAMLTDYS
;
A
#
# COMPACT_ATOMS: atom_id res chain seq x y z
N MET A 1 45.24 2.60 25.75
CA MET A 1 44.99 2.24 24.34
C MET A 1 44.42 0.83 24.29
N PRO A 2 43.49 0.49 23.39
CA PRO A 2 42.37 1.26 22.86
C PRO A 2 41.01 0.64 23.24
N GLN A 3 39.98 1.47 23.15
CA GLN A 3 38.57 1.14 23.35
C GLN A 3 38.06 0.34 22.13
N ALA A 4 37.46 -0.82 22.35
CA ALA A 4 36.65 -1.48 21.35
C ALA A 4 35.28 -0.80 21.29
N THR A 5 35.16 0.21 20.45
CA THR A 5 33.86 0.71 19.97
C THR A 5 33.18 -0.44 19.25
N ALA A 6 32.23 -1.09 19.93
CA ALA A 6 31.34 -2.06 19.34
C ALA A 6 30.56 -1.37 18.21
N ASN A 7 31.06 -1.55 16.99
CA ASN A 7 30.51 -0.98 15.78
C ASN A 7 29.11 -1.59 15.58
N LYS A 8 28.07 -0.88 16.03
CA LYS A 8 26.66 -1.19 15.79
C LYS A 8 26.35 -0.95 14.31
N GLU A 9 26.96 -1.73 13.43
CA GLU A 9 26.47 -1.93 12.07
C GLU A 9 25.24 -2.84 12.13
N THR A 10 24.21 -2.36 12.82
CA THR A 10 22.86 -2.90 12.68
C THR A 10 22.47 -2.55 11.25
N THR A 11 22.67 -3.49 10.33
CA THR A 11 22.26 -3.35 8.93
C THR A 11 20.83 -2.81 8.93
N ASN A 12 20.61 -1.59 8.44
CA ASN A 12 19.29 -0.99 8.39
C ASN A 12 18.45 -1.77 7.36
N LYS A 13 17.80 -2.82 7.83
CA LYS A 13 16.96 -3.71 7.01
C LYS A 13 15.85 -2.92 6.34
N LEU A 14 15.23 -1.98 7.06
CA LEU A 14 14.19 -1.10 6.54
C LEU A 14 14.70 -0.25 5.37
N GLY A 15 15.81 0.44 5.54
CA GLY A 15 16.38 1.28 4.48
C GLY A 15 16.86 0.48 3.27
N THR A 16 17.40 -0.72 3.51
CA THR A 16 17.79 -1.64 2.43
C THR A 16 16.57 -2.08 1.62
N PHE A 17 15.48 -2.45 2.29
CA PHE A 17 14.22 -2.81 1.64
C PHE A 17 13.62 -1.64 0.85
N LEU A 18 13.57 -0.44 1.43
CA LEU A 18 13.07 0.76 0.74
C LEU A 18 13.88 1.10 -0.50
N ARG A 19 15.21 0.97 -0.43
CA ARG A 19 16.11 1.21 -1.56
C ARG A 19 15.86 0.20 -2.68
N ASP A 20 15.75 -1.09 -2.37
CA ASP A 20 15.46 -2.13 -3.37
C ASP A 20 14.13 -1.87 -4.08
N ARG A 21 13.05 -1.60 -3.31
CA ARG A 21 11.73 -1.30 -3.88
C ARG A 21 11.74 -0.06 -4.76
N ARG A 22 12.38 1.01 -4.31
CA ARG A 22 12.51 2.25 -5.07
C ARG A 22 13.23 2.04 -6.42
N MET A 23 14.27 1.20 -6.44
CA MET A 23 15.08 0.96 -7.64
C MET A 23 14.37 0.11 -8.71
N ARG A 24 13.35 -0.66 -8.33
CA ARG A 24 12.56 -1.50 -9.25
C ARG A 24 11.42 -0.76 -9.97
N LEU A 25 11.05 0.41 -9.48
CA LEU A 25 9.94 1.18 -10.02
C LEU A 25 10.37 1.99 -11.24
N ASP A 26 9.63 1.84 -12.34
CA ASP A 26 9.83 2.63 -13.55
C ASP A 26 9.28 4.06 -13.37
N PRO A 27 10.14 5.11 -13.43
CA PRO A 27 9.68 6.49 -13.33
C PRO A 27 8.64 6.90 -14.39
N ALA A 28 8.68 6.31 -15.60
CA ALA A 28 7.76 6.66 -16.67
C ALA A 28 6.31 6.30 -16.30
N ALA A 29 6.11 5.13 -15.67
CA ALA A 29 4.81 4.67 -15.19
C ALA A 29 4.17 5.62 -14.16
N PHE A 30 4.97 6.50 -13.55
CA PHE A 30 4.53 7.49 -12.56
C PHE A 30 4.50 8.92 -13.10
N GLY A 31 4.68 9.11 -14.41
CA GLY A 31 4.64 10.43 -15.05
C GLY A 31 5.89 11.27 -14.82
N PHE A 32 7.01 10.67 -14.37
CA PHE A 32 8.26 11.39 -14.20
C PHE A 32 9.10 11.40 -15.48
N ALA A 33 9.68 12.56 -15.82
CA ALA A 33 10.41 12.75 -17.06
C ALA A 33 11.67 11.88 -17.14
N THR A 34 11.73 10.91 -18.05
CA THR A 34 12.80 9.89 -18.19
C THR A 34 14.05 10.35 -18.94
N GLY A 35 14.37 11.65 -18.92
CA GLY A 35 15.57 12.22 -19.55
C GLY A 35 16.89 11.65 -18.99
N ARG A 36 18.01 12.39 -19.11
CA ARG A 36 19.33 11.90 -18.66
C ARG A 36 19.37 11.68 -17.13
N ARG A 37 19.03 10.46 -16.67
CA ARG A 37 18.93 10.06 -15.26
C ARG A 37 20.12 9.19 -14.88
N ARG A 38 20.68 9.43 -13.69
CA ARG A 38 21.72 8.57 -13.08
C ARG A 38 21.13 7.38 -12.32
N THR A 39 19.88 7.48 -11.87
CA THR A 39 19.18 6.45 -11.10
C THR A 39 18.22 5.70 -12.02
N GLN A 40 18.30 4.37 -12.01
CA GLN A 40 17.45 3.47 -12.82
C GLN A 40 15.97 3.54 -12.40
N GLY A 41 15.70 3.49 -11.09
CA GLY A 41 14.34 3.61 -10.55
C GLY A 41 13.99 5.01 -10.09
N LEU A 42 12.97 5.11 -9.24
CA LEU A 42 12.54 6.38 -8.64
C LEU A 42 13.67 7.01 -7.82
N ARG A 43 13.73 8.34 -7.83
CA ARG A 43 14.60 9.11 -6.95
C ARG A 43 13.98 9.27 -5.56
N ARG A 44 14.79 9.67 -4.57
CA ARG A 44 14.31 9.79 -3.18
C ARG A 44 13.22 10.86 -3.05
N GLU A 45 13.43 11.97 -3.73
CA GLU A 45 12.50 13.08 -3.84
C GLU A 45 11.18 12.66 -4.52
N GLU A 46 11.25 11.81 -5.55
CA GLU A 46 10.07 11.31 -6.26
C GLU A 46 9.22 10.38 -5.36
N VAL A 47 9.87 9.51 -4.59
CA VAL A 47 9.16 8.68 -3.59
C VAL A 47 8.58 9.55 -2.48
N ALA A 48 9.34 10.51 -1.96
CA ALA A 48 8.88 11.40 -0.92
C ALA A 48 7.67 12.22 -1.37
N GLN A 49 7.67 12.71 -2.61
CA GLN A 49 6.52 13.38 -3.23
C GLN A 49 5.29 12.47 -3.28
N ARG A 50 5.45 11.22 -3.75
CA ARG A 50 4.35 10.25 -3.84
C ARG A 50 3.78 9.82 -2.49
N ALA A 51 4.64 9.72 -1.46
CA ALA A 51 4.23 9.45 -0.09
C ALA A 51 3.80 10.73 0.67
N ASN A 52 3.92 11.91 0.04
CA ASN A 52 3.65 13.24 0.61
C ASN A 52 4.46 13.51 1.90
N ILE A 53 5.69 12.99 1.99
CA ILE A 53 6.59 13.16 3.14
C ILE A 53 7.79 14.04 2.77
N SER A 54 8.54 14.49 3.78
CA SER A 54 9.78 15.25 3.54
C SER A 54 10.85 14.39 2.84
N PRO A 55 11.47 14.88 1.75
CA PRO A 55 12.59 14.19 1.08
C PRO A 55 13.78 13.93 2.00
N THR A 56 14.07 14.89 2.88
CA THR A 56 15.16 14.77 3.87
C THR A 56 14.87 13.65 4.85
N TRP A 57 13.63 13.56 5.32
CA TRP A 57 13.22 12.50 6.26
C TRP A 57 13.25 11.11 5.60
N TYR A 58 12.78 10.98 4.35
CA TYR A 58 12.90 9.73 3.60
C TYR A 58 14.37 9.32 3.39
N THR A 59 15.27 10.29 3.17
CA THR A 59 16.70 10.03 3.04
C THR A 59 17.29 9.48 4.35
N TRP A 60 16.92 10.05 5.49
CA TRP A 60 17.32 9.54 6.81
C TRP A 60 16.80 8.13 7.06
N LEU A 61 15.54 7.87 6.70
CA LEU A 61 14.92 6.56 6.80
C LEU A 61 15.69 5.48 6.01
N GLU A 62 16.08 5.78 4.76
CA GLU A 62 16.95 4.88 3.98
C GLU A 62 18.33 4.69 4.62
N GLN A 63 18.90 5.71 5.24
CA GLN A 63 20.22 5.67 5.88
C GLN A 63 20.22 5.01 7.27
N GLY A 64 19.04 4.72 7.83
CA GLY A 64 18.90 4.15 9.18
C GLY A 64 19.14 5.16 10.26
N ARG A 65 18.93 6.43 9.90
CA ARG A 65 19.04 7.59 10.78
C ARG A 65 17.63 8.12 11.03
N GLY A 66 17.41 8.71 12.19
CA GLY A 66 16.08 9.18 12.60
C GLY A 66 15.29 8.13 13.38
N GLY A 67 14.28 8.61 14.11
CA GLY A 67 13.45 7.78 14.98
C GLY A 67 12.53 6.81 14.22
N ALA A 68 11.83 5.97 14.98
CA ALA A 68 10.88 5.02 14.41
C ALA A 68 9.76 5.74 13.62
N PRO A 69 9.45 5.31 12.39
CA PRO A 69 8.39 5.91 11.58
C PRO A 69 7.02 5.56 12.16
N SER A 70 6.03 6.46 12.02
CA SER A 70 4.66 6.15 12.42
C SER A 70 3.97 5.21 11.41
N ALA A 71 2.91 4.52 11.87
CA ALA A 71 2.12 3.62 11.01
C ALA A 71 1.52 4.34 9.80
N ASP A 72 1.05 5.59 9.98
CA ASP A 72 0.50 6.37 8.86
C ASP A 72 1.55 6.70 7.82
N VAL A 73 2.79 7.00 8.23
CA VAL A 73 3.89 7.24 7.29
C VAL A 73 4.26 5.97 6.55
N LEU A 74 4.33 4.82 7.23
CA LEU A 74 4.56 3.53 6.56
C LEU A 74 3.45 3.20 5.55
N ASN A 75 2.18 3.48 5.87
CA ASN A 75 1.07 3.31 4.91
C ASN A 75 1.22 4.21 3.68
N ARG A 76 1.63 5.46 3.88
CA ARG A 76 1.86 6.41 2.78
C ARG A 76 3.04 6.00 1.91
N ILE A 77 4.10 5.48 2.51
CA ILE A 77 5.25 4.91 1.78
C ILE A 77 4.83 3.66 1.00
N ALA A 78 4.08 2.74 1.63
CA ALA A 78 3.58 1.54 0.95
C ALA A 78 2.72 1.91 -0.27
N THR A 79 1.84 2.90 -0.12
CA THR A 79 1.01 3.42 -1.23
C THR A 79 1.87 4.11 -2.29
N GLY A 80 2.81 4.96 -1.89
CA GLY A 80 3.69 5.70 -2.80
C GLY A 80 4.59 4.79 -3.63
N LEU A 81 5.05 3.67 -3.05
CA LEU A 81 5.86 2.66 -3.72
C LEU A 81 5.02 1.56 -4.41
N MET A 82 3.69 1.64 -4.37
CA MET A 82 2.78 0.61 -4.87
C MET A 82 3.14 -0.80 -4.36
N LEU A 83 3.46 -0.92 -3.07
CA LEU A 83 3.77 -2.20 -2.47
C LEU A 83 2.55 -3.12 -2.51
N THR A 84 2.80 -4.38 -2.81
CA THR A 84 1.81 -5.45 -2.63
C THR A 84 1.50 -5.65 -1.15
N GLU A 85 0.42 -6.34 -0.82
CA GLU A 85 0.05 -6.58 0.58
C GLU A 85 1.15 -7.30 1.39
N PRO A 86 1.80 -8.37 0.87
CA PRO A 86 2.92 -9.00 1.60
C PRO A 86 4.13 -8.07 1.79
N GLU A 87 4.39 -7.19 0.83
CA GLU A 87 5.48 -6.21 0.91
C GLU A 87 5.17 -5.10 1.92
N ARG A 88 3.90 -4.68 2.00
CA ARG A 88 3.41 -3.76 3.02
C ARG A 88 3.53 -4.39 4.41
N GLU A 89 3.14 -5.65 4.58
CA GLU A 89 3.31 -6.35 5.84
C GLU A 89 4.79 -6.43 6.25
N HIS A 90 5.66 -6.79 5.31
CA HIS A 90 7.10 -6.83 5.55
C HIS A 90 7.67 -5.45 5.93
N LEU A 91 7.22 -4.37 5.27
CA LEU A 91 7.59 -3.00 5.61
C LEU A 91 7.24 -2.66 7.07
N PHE A 92 6.05 -3.04 7.50
CA PHE A 92 5.56 -2.82 8.87
C PHE A 92 6.34 -3.63 9.90
N MET A 93 6.66 -4.89 9.60
CA MET A 93 7.53 -5.71 10.43
C MET A 93 8.93 -5.10 10.59
N LEU A 94 9.51 -4.53 9.53
CA LEU A 94 10.81 -3.87 9.58
C LEU A 94 10.80 -2.51 10.29
N GLY A 95 9.73 -1.73 10.16
CA GLY A 95 9.65 -0.38 10.71
C GLY A 95 9.07 -0.25 12.11
N LEU A 96 8.11 -1.12 12.46
CA LEU A 96 7.37 -1.07 13.73
C LEU A 96 7.42 -2.38 14.52
N GLY A 97 7.94 -3.48 13.94
CA GLY A 97 8.00 -4.78 14.61
C GLY A 97 6.63 -5.47 14.79
N ARG A 98 5.59 -4.98 14.11
CA ARG A 98 4.23 -5.53 14.15
C ARG A 98 3.57 -5.42 12.78
N PRO A 99 2.65 -6.33 12.42
CA PRO A 99 1.90 -6.22 11.18
C PRO A 99 1.05 -4.95 11.15
N PRO A 100 0.67 -4.47 9.95
CA PRO A 100 -0.25 -3.35 9.84
C PRO A 100 -1.60 -3.70 10.44
N GLU A 101 -2.26 -2.71 11.05
CA GLU A 101 -3.67 -2.86 11.41
C GLU A 101 -4.49 -3.12 10.14
N VAL A 102 -5.32 -4.16 10.20
CA VAL A 102 -6.27 -4.51 9.15
C VAL A 102 -7.36 -3.45 9.15
N ARG A 103 -7.24 -2.46 8.27
CA ARG A 103 -8.31 -1.48 8.03
C ARG A 103 -9.22 -2.05 6.95
N TYR A 104 -10.27 -2.76 7.34
CA TYR A 104 -11.36 -3.10 6.43
C TYR A 104 -11.98 -1.79 5.95
N ARG A 105 -11.85 -1.49 4.65
CA ARG A 105 -12.69 -0.47 4.03
C ARG A 105 -14.02 -1.14 3.76
N ASN A 106 -15.06 -0.72 4.47
CA ASN A 106 -16.41 -1.07 4.10
C ASN A 106 -16.63 -0.57 2.66
N VAL A 107 -17.00 -1.49 1.77
CA VAL A 107 -17.46 -1.13 0.44
C VAL A 107 -18.95 -0.85 0.61
N ASP A 108 -19.27 0.39 0.96
CA ASP A 108 -20.67 0.78 1.25
C ASP A 108 -21.56 0.75 0.00
N SER A 109 -20.96 0.68 -1.20
CA SER A 109 -21.71 0.57 -2.46
C SER A 109 -20.89 -0.04 -3.59
N VAL A 110 -21.59 -0.73 -4.50
CA VAL A 110 -21.02 -1.19 -5.77
C VAL A 110 -21.03 -0.09 -6.83
N THR A 111 -20.09 -0.13 -7.77
CA THR A 111 -20.10 0.82 -8.89
C THR A 111 -21.36 0.65 -9.76
N PRO A 112 -21.86 1.71 -10.42
CA PRO A 112 -23.02 1.61 -11.32
C PRO A 112 -22.83 0.62 -12.48
N ARG A 113 -21.58 0.37 -12.90
CA ARG A 113 -21.29 -0.64 -13.92
C ARG A 113 -21.52 -2.05 -13.39
N LEU A 114 -21.10 -2.30 -12.15
CA LEU A 114 -21.25 -3.60 -11.51
C LEU A 114 -22.72 -3.89 -11.16
N GLN A 115 -23.48 -2.87 -10.73
CA GLN A 115 -24.93 -2.98 -10.55
C GLN A 115 -25.64 -3.39 -11.85
N ARG A 116 -25.27 -2.81 -13.01
CA ARG A 116 -25.85 -3.20 -14.30
C ARG A 116 -25.59 -4.66 -14.68
N VAL A 117 -24.43 -5.21 -14.31
CA VAL A 117 -24.13 -6.64 -14.54
C VAL A 117 -25.03 -7.50 -13.66
N LEU A 118 -25.22 -7.10 -12.41
CA LEU A 118 -26.10 -7.78 -11.46
C LEU A 118 -27.56 -7.78 -11.93
N ASP A 119 -28.04 -6.64 -12.43
CA ASP A 119 -29.41 -6.48 -12.95
C ASP A 119 -29.63 -7.28 -14.24
N ALA A 120 -28.59 -7.44 -15.07
CA ALA A 120 -28.66 -8.22 -16.31
C ALA A 120 -28.79 -9.73 -16.09
N LEU A 121 -28.59 -10.21 -14.86
CA LEU A 121 -28.78 -11.63 -14.51
C LEU A 121 -30.24 -11.99 -14.27
N ASP A 122 -31.19 -11.06 -14.37
CA ASP A 122 -32.63 -11.33 -14.27
C ASP A 122 -33.07 -12.41 -15.31
N PRO A 123 -33.81 -13.48 -14.91
CA PRO A 123 -34.47 -13.72 -13.61
C PRO A 123 -33.65 -14.49 -12.57
N SER A 124 -32.35 -14.71 -12.76
CA SER A 124 -31.49 -15.44 -11.82
C SER A 124 -31.12 -14.58 -10.60
N PRO A 125 -31.35 -15.06 -9.36
CA PRO A 125 -30.90 -14.38 -8.15
C PRO A 125 -29.38 -14.18 -8.11
N ALA A 126 -28.94 -12.94 -7.89
CA ALA A 126 -27.53 -12.59 -7.79
C ALA A 126 -27.27 -11.58 -6.66
N ILE A 127 -26.15 -11.78 -5.96
CA ILE A 127 -25.68 -10.92 -4.86
C ILE A 127 -24.17 -10.70 -4.97
N ILE A 128 -23.69 -9.56 -4.49
CA ILE A 128 -22.27 -9.25 -4.33
C ILE A 128 -21.95 -9.20 -2.84
N LYS A 129 -20.85 -9.84 -2.45
CA LYS A 129 -20.37 -9.89 -1.08
C LYS A 129 -18.96 -9.32 -0.94
N THR A 130 -18.67 -8.78 0.23
CA THR A 130 -17.30 -8.45 0.65
C THR A 130 -16.53 -9.71 1.04
N ALA A 131 -15.22 -9.57 1.25
CA ALA A 131 -14.39 -10.63 1.82
C ALA A 131 -14.81 -11.03 3.25
N THR A 132 -15.56 -10.17 3.95
CA THR A 132 -16.14 -10.42 5.28
C THR A 132 -17.55 -11.01 5.22
N TRP A 133 -18.03 -11.42 4.03
CA TRP A 133 -19.36 -11.98 3.76
C TRP A 133 -20.54 -11.02 3.87
N ASP A 134 -20.29 -9.71 3.99
CA ASP A 134 -21.35 -8.70 4.00
C ASP A 134 -21.93 -8.54 2.59
N VAL A 135 -23.25 -8.53 2.47
CA VAL A 135 -23.95 -8.27 1.20
C VAL A 135 -23.94 -6.78 0.92
N VAL A 136 -23.40 -6.38 -0.23
CA VAL A 136 -23.24 -4.97 -0.61
C VAL A 136 -24.05 -4.57 -1.85
N ALA A 137 -24.63 -5.55 -2.56
CA ALA A 137 -25.60 -5.34 -3.63
C ALA A 137 -26.35 -6.64 -3.95
N TRP A 138 -27.60 -6.52 -4.39
CA TRP A 138 -28.47 -7.63 -4.79
C TRP A 138 -29.39 -7.18 -5.94
N ASN A 139 -29.82 -8.12 -6.78
CA ASN A 139 -30.78 -7.82 -7.85
C ASN A 139 -32.22 -8.11 -7.39
N ARG A 140 -33.18 -7.70 -8.21
CA ARG A 140 -34.62 -7.87 -7.91
C ARG A 140 -35.01 -9.33 -7.69
N ALA A 141 -34.44 -10.26 -8.47
CA ALA A 141 -34.69 -11.69 -8.30
C ALA A 141 -34.19 -12.20 -6.94
N ALA A 142 -33.03 -11.72 -6.46
CA ALA A 142 -32.52 -12.03 -5.13
C ALA A 142 -33.40 -11.44 -4.01
N ALA A 143 -33.89 -10.21 -4.17
CA ALA A 143 -34.85 -9.62 -3.21
C ALA A 143 -36.14 -10.45 -3.10
N ALA A 144 -36.64 -10.95 -4.24
CA ALA A 144 -37.87 -11.72 -4.29
C ALA A 144 -37.72 -13.17 -3.79
N MET A 145 -36.56 -13.81 -4.01
CA MET A 145 -36.35 -15.23 -3.68
C MET A 145 -35.62 -15.48 -2.36
N LEU A 146 -34.70 -14.60 -1.97
CA LEU A 146 -33.86 -14.78 -0.78
C LEU A 146 -34.36 -13.89 0.35
N THR A 147 -34.10 -12.60 0.24
CA THR A 147 -34.51 -11.57 1.21
C THR A 147 -34.20 -10.20 0.60
N ASP A 148 -34.94 -9.18 1.00
CA ASP A 148 -34.53 -7.79 0.73
C ASP A 148 -33.44 -7.39 1.73
N TYR A 149 -32.26 -7.02 1.22
CA TYR A 149 -31.09 -6.70 2.04
C TYR A 149 -30.97 -5.19 2.33
N SER A 150 -32.03 -4.43 2.06
CA SER A 150 -32.14 -2.99 2.32
C SER A 150 -32.22 -2.66 3.80
#